data_AF-A0A530P503-F1
#
_entry.id   AF-A0A530P503-F1
#
_cell.length_a   1.000
_cell.length_b   1.000
_cell.length_c   1.000
_cell.angle_alpha   90.00
_cell.angle_beta   90.00
_cell.angle_gamma   90.00
#
_symmetry.space_group_name_H-M   'P 1'
#
loop_
_entity.id
_entity.type
_entity.pdbx_description
1 polymer ?
#
loop_
_entity_poly.entity_id
_entity_poly.type
_entity_poly.pdbx_seq_one_letter_code
_entity_poly.pdbx_strand_id
1 'polypeptide(L)'
;MFGREVGGSSDDFDSPVNAYRSDKNWAIIILGYCSFPNPPDSYLSAFSQGRELVVVHIEEHTMFSRAELWSAGKNIWRVWHSGDKEVSDLQTTGDLPASFETLRQRAFSQQDKEGDVDYVFDIPLDLAAELTGFRHDEGAPDRLFFELVEKPAQH
;
A
#
# COMPACT_ATOMS: atom_id res chain seq x y z
N MET A 1 -0.19 -19.46 -22.73
CA MET A 1 1.17 -18.93 -22.53
C MET A 1 1.59 -19.40 -21.14
N PHE A 2 2.64 -20.19 -21.06
CA PHE A 2 3.03 -20.92 -19.85
C PHE A 2 3.57 -19.93 -18.80
N GLY A 3 3.15 -20.09 -17.54
CA GLY A 3 3.60 -19.28 -16.41
C GLY A 3 5.11 -19.33 -16.24
N ARG A 4 5.70 -18.21 -15.82
CA ARG A 4 7.14 -18.08 -15.58
C ARG A 4 7.54 -18.95 -14.38
N GLU A 5 8.81 -19.34 -14.30
CA GLU A 5 9.32 -20.03 -13.11
C GLU A 5 9.18 -19.16 -11.86
N VAL A 6 8.84 -19.81 -10.73
CA VAL A 6 8.79 -19.19 -9.40
C VAL A 6 10.15 -18.57 -9.09
N GLY A 7 10.21 -17.23 -9.03
CA GLY A 7 11.43 -16.47 -8.72
C GLY A 7 12.03 -15.67 -9.88
N GLY A 8 11.36 -15.57 -11.03
CA GLY A 8 11.73 -14.60 -12.07
C GLY A 8 11.45 -13.16 -11.63
N SER A 9 12.40 -12.25 -11.84
CA SER A 9 12.19 -10.81 -11.61
C SER A 9 11.27 -10.21 -12.67
N SER A 10 10.37 -9.32 -12.25
CA SER A 10 9.52 -8.50 -13.11
C SER A 10 9.49 -7.09 -12.54
N ASP A 11 9.65 -6.09 -13.40
CA ASP A 11 9.42 -4.68 -13.03
C ASP A 11 7.92 -4.35 -13.00
N ASP A 12 7.09 -5.24 -13.59
CA ASP A 12 5.65 -5.10 -13.70
C ASP A 12 4.90 -6.07 -12.77
N PHE A 13 3.83 -5.58 -12.11
CA PHE A 13 2.90 -6.38 -11.27
C PHE A 13 1.82 -7.09 -12.10
N ASP A 14 2.23 -7.74 -13.20
CA ASP A 14 1.31 -8.25 -14.23
C ASP A 14 0.44 -9.44 -13.78
N SER A 15 0.77 -10.09 -12.67
CA SER A 15 -0.02 -11.19 -12.13
C SER A 15 -1.15 -10.67 -11.21
N PRO A 16 -2.31 -11.34 -11.14
CA PRO A 16 -3.40 -10.95 -10.25
C PRO A 16 -2.99 -10.89 -8.77
N VAL A 17 -2.01 -11.72 -8.38
CA VAL A 17 -1.41 -11.76 -7.05
C VAL A 17 0.11 -11.84 -7.20
N ASN A 18 0.81 -10.85 -6.64
CA ASN A 18 2.27 -10.82 -6.55
C ASN A 18 2.66 -10.87 -5.07
N ALA A 19 3.78 -11.53 -4.74
CA ALA A 19 4.29 -11.48 -3.38
C ALA A 19 5.82 -11.43 -3.37
N TYR A 20 6.40 -10.79 -2.36
CA TYR A 20 7.82 -10.93 -2.08
C TYR A 20 8.09 -10.88 -0.59
N ARG A 21 9.22 -11.45 -0.18
CA ARG A 21 9.72 -11.37 1.19
C ARG A 21 10.88 -10.39 1.23
N SER A 22 10.74 -9.35 2.06
CA SER A 22 11.78 -8.38 2.35
C SER A 22 12.81 -8.95 3.34
N ASP A 23 14.03 -8.45 3.26
CA ASP A 23 15.10 -8.68 4.25
C ASP A 23 14.78 -8.03 5.61
N LYS A 24 13.88 -7.04 5.64
CA LYS A 24 13.39 -6.35 6.84
C LYS A 24 12.23 -7.05 7.56
N ASN A 25 12.12 -8.38 7.48
CA ASN A 25 11.06 -9.20 8.10
C ASN A 25 9.63 -8.92 7.63
N TRP A 26 9.44 -8.20 6.52
CA TRP A 26 8.12 -8.03 5.89
C TRP A 26 7.89 -9.08 4.80
N ALA A 27 6.65 -9.54 4.68
CA ALA A 27 6.15 -10.17 3.46
C ALA A 27 5.12 -9.23 2.85
N ILE A 28 5.32 -8.87 1.58
CA ILE A 28 4.43 -7.98 0.84
C ILE A 28 3.61 -8.83 -0.12
N ILE A 29 2.31 -8.53 -0.17
CA ILE A 29 1.36 -9.16 -1.07
C ILE A 29 0.65 -8.01 -1.80
N ILE A 30 0.63 -8.09 -3.13
CA ILE A 30 0.02 -7.09 -4.01
C ILE A 30 -1.09 -7.81 -4.77
N LEU A 31 -2.27 -7.25 -4.69
CA LEU A 31 -3.46 -7.76 -5.35
C LEU A 31 -3.83 -6.77 -6.46
N GLY A 32 -3.79 -7.23 -7.71
CA GLY A 32 -4.12 -6.38 -8.87
C GLY A 32 -5.59 -5.95 -8.87
N TYR A 33 -6.47 -6.74 -8.24
CA TYR A 33 -7.86 -6.40 -8.01
C TYR A 33 -8.27 -6.69 -6.56
N CYS A 34 -8.81 -5.67 -5.89
CA CYS A 34 -9.47 -5.77 -4.60
C CYS A 34 -10.90 -5.21 -4.71
N SER A 35 -11.86 -5.80 -4.00
CA SER A 35 -13.19 -5.21 -3.89
C SER A 35 -13.11 -3.90 -3.10
N PHE A 36 -13.42 -2.78 -3.77
CA PHE A 36 -13.47 -1.44 -3.20
C PHE A 36 -14.51 -1.35 -2.06
N PRO A 37 -14.24 -0.66 -0.93
CA PRO A 37 -13.08 0.19 -0.65
C PRO A 37 -11.94 -0.43 0.17
N ASN A 38 -12.03 -1.71 0.57
CA ASN A 38 -11.00 -2.55 1.18
C ASN A 38 -11.64 -3.85 1.71
N PRO A 39 -10.85 -4.88 2.08
CA PRO A 39 -11.37 -5.98 2.90
C PRO A 39 -12.07 -5.41 4.16
N PRO A 40 -13.18 -6.02 4.62
CA PRO A 40 -13.85 -5.53 5.81
C PRO A 40 -12.92 -5.54 7.03
N ASP A 41 -13.05 -4.54 7.90
CA ASP A 41 -12.26 -4.37 9.12
C ASP A 41 -12.21 -5.65 10.00
N SER A 42 -13.27 -6.47 9.99
CA SER A 42 -13.30 -7.76 10.70
C SER A 42 -12.27 -8.77 10.18
N TYR A 43 -12.00 -8.79 8.87
CA TYR A 43 -10.96 -9.63 8.29
C TYR A 43 -9.58 -9.10 8.68
N LEU A 44 -9.33 -7.80 8.54
CA LEU A 44 -8.05 -7.18 8.89
C LEU A 44 -7.75 -7.31 10.39
N SER A 45 -8.77 -7.21 11.23
CA SER A 45 -8.69 -7.50 12.67
C SER A 45 -8.29 -8.95 12.94
N ALA A 46 -8.91 -9.93 12.26
CA ALA A 46 -8.55 -11.33 12.42
C ALA A 46 -7.10 -11.62 11.94
N PHE A 47 -6.70 -11.05 10.80
CA PHE A 47 -5.37 -11.27 10.21
C PHE A 47 -4.23 -10.61 11.00
N SER A 48 -4.48 -9.47 11.64
CA SER A 48 -3.50 -8.77 12.48
C SER A 48 -3.34 -9.37 13.89
N GLN A 49 -3.97 -10.51 14.18
CA GLN A 49 -3.72 -11.23 15.44
C GLN A 49 -2.29 -11.80 15.42
N GLY A 50 -1.47 -11.34 16.37
CA GLY A 50 -0.08 -11.81 16.55
C GLY A 50 0.93 -11.31 15.50
N ARG A 51 0.56 -10.32 14.68
CA ARG A 51 1.46 -9.68 13.69
C ARG A 51 1.03 -8.24 13.42
N GLU A 52 1.95 -7.45 12.90
CA GLU A 52 1.61 -6.16 12.29
C GLU A 52 1.18 -6.37 10.84
N LEU A 53 0.19 -5.60 10.41
CA LEU A 53 -0.32 -5.59 9.06
C LEU A 53 -0.44 -4.13 8.60
N VAL A 54 0.31 -3.78 7.56
CA VAL A 54 0.13 -2.50 6.85
C VAL A 54 -0.71 -2.79 5.61
N VAL A 55 -1.81 -2.06 5.45
CA VAL A 55 -2.68 -2.15 4.26
C VAL A 55 -2.55 -0.85 3.49
N VAL A 56 -2.23 -0.97 2.20
CA VAL A 56 -2.17 0.15 1.26
C VAL A 56 -3.20 -0.09 0.16
N HIS A 57 -3.95 0.95 -0.20
CA HIS A 57 -4.90 0.94 -1.30
C HIS A 57 -4.70 2.18 -2.15
N ILE A 58 -4.59 1.96 -3.46
CA ILE A 58 -4.28 2.97 -4.45
C ILE A 58 -5.29 2.82 -5.59
N GLU A 59 -5.90 3.93 -6.00
CA GLU A 59 -6.68 4.04 -7.24
C GLU A 59 -6.26 5.34 -7.93
N GLU A 60 -5.36 5.21 -8.91
CA GLU A 60 -4.71 6.34 -9.59
C GLU A 60 -5.69 7.16 -10.43
N HIS A 61 -6.77 6.57 -10.96
CA HIS A 61 -7.74 7.31 -11.77
C HIS A 61 -8.49 8.39 -10.98
N THR A 62 -8.68 8.17 -9.67
CA THR A 62 -9.36 9.11 -8.78
C THR A 62 -8.39 9.80 -7.83
N MET A 63 -7.08 9.57 -7.99
CA MET A 63 -6.05 9.97 -7.02
C MET A 63 -6.48 9.60 -5.59
N PHE A 64 -6.97 8.37 -5.40
CA PHE A 64 -7.27 7.86 -4.06
C PHE A 64 -6.06 7.08 -3.55
N SER A 65 -5.62 7.44 -2.35
CA SER A 65 -4.60 6.68 -1.64
C SER A 65 -4.98 6.52 -0.18
N ARG A 66 -4.66 5.35 0.37
CA ARG A 66 -4.89 5.04 1.79
C ARG A 66 -3.78 4.15 2.30
N ALA A 67 -3.38 4.41 3.53
CA ALA A 67 -2.53 3.52 4.32
C ALA A 67 -3.11 3.36 5.72
N GLU A 68 -2.91 2.18 6.30
CA GLU A 68 -3.31 1.90 7.66
C GLU A 68 -2.46 0.81 8.30
N LEU A 69 -2.29 0.93 9.61
CA LEU A 69 -1.62 -0.06 10.44
C LEU A 69 -2.63 -0.80 11.31
N TRP A 70 -2.54 -2.12 11.28
CA TRP A 70 -3.29 -3.01 12.14
C TRP A 70 -2.34 -3.83 13.01
N SER A 71 -2.67 -3.97 14.29
CA SER A 71 -1.92 -4.81 15.22
C SER A 71 -2.83 -5.29 16.34
N ALA A 72 -2.64 -6.55 16.76
CA ALA A 72 -3.44 -7.19 17.81
C ALA A 72 -4.96 -7.05 17.61
N GLY A 73 -5.40 -7.10 16.36
CA GLY A 73 -6.81 -6.99 15.97
C GLY A 73 -7.41 -5.59 15.99
N LYS A 74 -6.60 -4.54 16.09
CA LYS A 74 -7.06 -3.15 16.12
C LYS A 74 -6.45 -2.36 14.98
N ASN A 75 -7.23 -1.44 14.42
CA ASN A 75 -6.70 -0.38 13.57
C ASN A 75 -6.01 0.63 14.49
N ILE A 76 -4.68 0.73 14.37
CA ILE A 76 -3.85 1.63 15.18
C ILE A 76 -3.94 3.04 14.63
N TRP A 77 -3.78 3.17 13.31
CA TRP A 77 -3.98 4.41 12.59
C TRP A 77 -4.42 4.15 11.15
N ARG A 78 -4.99 5.19 10.54
CA ARG A 78 -5.41 5.22 9.14
C ARG A 78 -5.23 6.63 8.59
N VAL A 79 -4.70 6.75 7.39
CA VAL A 79 -4.60 7.99 6.61
C VAL A 79 -5.17 7.71 5.23
N TRP A 80 -6.02 8.60 4.72
CA TRP A 80 -6.50 8.50 3.34
C TRP A 80 -6.75 9.87 2.72
N HIS A 81 -6.63 9.89 1.40
CA HIS A 81 -6.83 11.05 0.54
C HIS A 81 -7.76 10.64 -0.61
N SER A 82 -8.70 11.52 -0.97
CA SER A 82 -9.60 11.36 -2.12
C SER A 82 -9.46 12.56 -3.07
N GLY A 83 -8.50 12.51 -3.99
CA GLY A 83 -8.18 13.66 -4.87
C GLY A 83 -9.32 14.05 -5.82
N ASP A 84 -10.23 13.13 -6.12
CA ASP A 84 -11.44 13.39 -6.91
C ASP A 84 -12.45 14.33 -6.21
N LYS A 85 -12.36 14.50 -4.89
CA LYS A 85 -13.21 15.43 -4.12
C LYS A 85 -12.54 16.79 -3.95
N GLU A 86 -11.31 16.78 -3.48
CA GLU A 86 -10.53 17.97 -3.19
C GLU A 86 -9.03 17.59 -3.15
N VAL A 87 -8.20 18.30 -3.92
CA VAL A 87 -6.74 18.03 -3.98
C VAL A 87 -6.06 18.18 -2.61
N SER A 88 -6.63 18.96 -1.70
CA SER A 88 -6.18 19.14 -0.32
C SER A 88 -6.85 18.21 0.70
N ASP A 89 -7.73 17.28 0.29
CA ASP A 89 -8.40 16.34 1.21
C ASP A 89 -7.36 15.48 1.92
N LEU A 90 -7.37 15.44 3.25
CA LEU A 90 -6.57 14.47 3.98
C LEU A 90 -7.28 14.13 5.27
N GLN A 91 -7.62 12.86 5.41
CA GLN A 91 -8.37 12.35 6.55
C GLN A 91 -7.50 11.37 7.34
N THR A 92 -7.64 11.39 8.67
CA THR A 92 -6.84 10.55 9.55
C THR A 92 -7.61 10.06 10.76
N THR A 93 -7.25 8.90 11.28
CA THR A 93 -7.72 8.40 12.59
C THR A 93 -6.59 7.71 13.35
N GLY A 94 -6.71 7.65 14.67
CA GLY A 94 -5.85 6.85 15.55
C GLY A 94 -4.50 7.51 15.86
N ASP A 95 -3.55 6.68 16.29
CA ASP A 95 -2.24 7.11 16.77
C ASP A 95 -1.23 7.12 15.62
N LEU A 96 -1.16 8.26 14.91
CA LEU A 96 -0.31 8.43 13.73
C LEU A 96 1.19 8.38 14.09
N PRO A 97 2.06 7.88 13.18
CA PRO A 97 3.50 7.94 13.35
C PRO A 97 4.01 9.39 13.45
N ALA A 98 5.11 9.58 14.18
CA ALA A 98 5.69 10.92 14.41
C ALA A 98 6.13 11.64 13.12
N SER A 99 6.46 10.88 12.07
CA SER A 99 6.83 11.39 10.75
C SER A 99 5.65 12.00 9.98
N PHE A 100 4.41 11.66 10.32
CA PHE A 100 3.21 12.09 9.59
C PHE A 100 3.15 13.60 9.37
N GLU A 101 3.36 14.40 10.41
CA GLU A 101 3.24 15.86 10.30
C GLU A 101 4.35 16.44 9.41
N THR A 102 5.53 15.82 9.38
CA THR A 102 6.63 16.23 8.49
C THR A 102 6.30 15.92 7.02
N LEU A 103 5.77 14.71 6.75
CA LEU A 103 5.30 14.32 5.41
C LEU A 103 4.18 15.24 4.93
N ARG A 104 3.20 15.51 5.79
CA ARG A 104 2.09 16.42 5.52
C ARG A 104 2.58 17.82 5.19
N GLN A 105 3.44 18.41 6.02
CA GLN A 105 3.96 19.76 5.77
C GLN A 105 4.72 19.84 4.45
N ARG A 106 5.53 18.83 4.12
CA ARG A 106 6.24 18.75 2.85
C ARG A 106 5.28 18.71 1.66
N ALA A 107 4.31 17.81 1.68
CA ALA A 107 3.34 17.62 0.61
C ALA A 107 2.51 18.89 0.36
N PHE A 108 1.93 19.48 1.41
CA PHE A 108 1.13 20.71 1.29
C PHE A 108 1.99 21.90 0.81
N SER A 109 3.24 22.00 1.26
CA SER A 109 4.15 23.04 0.77
C SER A 109 4.53 22.89 -0.70
N GLN A 110 4.47 21.68 -1.25
CA GLN A 110 4.66 21.41 -2.68
C GLN A 110 3.38 21.69 -3.46
N GLN A 111 2.23 21.26 -2.93
CA GLN A 111 0.91 21.52 -3.50
C GLN A 111 0.64 23.02 -3.70
N ASP A 112 1.05 23.85 -2.74
CA ASP A 112 0.90 25.31 -2.82
C ASP A 112 1.77 25.95 -3.93
N LYS A 113 2.85 25.29 -4.34
CA LYS A 113 3.78 25.77 -5.38
C LYS A 113 3.43 25.23 -6.75
N GLU A 114 2.98 23.99 -6.81
CA GLU A 114 2.77 23.20 -8.02
C GLU A 114 1.37 22.57 -7.95
N GLY A 115 0.37 23.25 -8.51
CA GLY A 115 -1.03 22.82 -8.42
C GLY A 115 -1.44 21.70 -9.38
N ASP A 116 -0.57 21.34 -10.34
CA ASP A 116 -0.86 20.36 -11.39
C ASP A 116 -0.51 18.91 -10.98
N VAL A 117 0.14 18.74 -9.83
CA VAL A 117 0.52 17.45 -9.25
C VAL A 117 -0.16 17.31 -7.90
N ASP A 118 -0.74 16.13 -7.64
CA ASP A 118 -1.36 15.82 -6.35
C ASP A 118 -0.29 15.26 -5.40
N TYR A 119 0.31 16.12 -4.60
CA TYR A 119 1.32 15.72 -3.62
C TYR A 119 0.69 15.13 -2.35
N VAL A 120 -0.61 15.36 -2.12
CA VAL A 120 -1.32 14.84 -0.95
C VAL A 120 -1.55 13.34 -1.11
N PHE A 121 -1.76 12.88 -2.35
CA PHE A 121 -1.79 11.47 -2.74
C PHE A 121 -0.61 10.65 -2.22
N ASP A 122 0.59 11.21 -2.14
CA ASP A 122 1.78 10.48 -1.73
C ASP A 122 1.87 10.26 -0.20
N ILE A 123 1.19 11.07 0.62
CA ILE A 123 1.32 11.04 2.08
C ILE A 123 1.05 9.63 2.66
N PRO A 124 -0.05 8.94 2.31
CA PRO A 124 -0.29 7.60 2.82
C PRO A 124 0.76 6.59 2.34
N LEU A 125 1.25 6.74 1.10
CA LEU A 125 2.23 5.84 0.49
C LEU A 125 3.59 5.96 1.17
N ASP A 126 4.05 7.19 1.41
CA ASP A 126 5.31 7.48 2.12
C ASP A 126 5.27 6.95 3.55
N LEU A 127 4.14 7.12 4.25
CA LEU A 127 3.98 6.63 5.62
C LEU A 127 4.07 5.10 5.70
N ALA A 128 3.50 4.40 4.71
CA ALA A 128 3.63 2.95 4.61
C ALA A 128 5.06 2.51 4.24
N ALA A 129 5.72 3.25 3.34
CA ALA A 129 7.08 2.98 2.91
C ALA A 129 8.10 3.17 4.04
N GLU A 130 7.93 4.17 4.91
CA GLU A 130 8.79 4.37 6.09
C GLU A 130 8.77 3.16 7.05
N LEU A 131 7.61 2.51 7.20
CA LEU A 131 7.45 1.35 8.08
C LEU A 131 7.90 0.04 7.43
N THR A 132 7.60 -0.14 6.15
CA THR A 132 7.78 -1.41 5.45
C THR A 132 9.07 -1.48 4.63
N GLY A 133 9.63 -0.33 4.27
CA GLY A 133 10.68 -0.19 3.26
C GLY A 133 10.21 -0.46 1.84
N PHE A 134 8.89 -0.41 1.59
CA PHE A 134 8.29 -0.70 0.29
C PHE A 134 7.34 0.41 -0.15
N ARG A 135 7.60 0.94 -1.36
CA ARG A 135 6.64 1.70 -2.16
C ARG A 135 6.48 1.00 -3.51
N HIS A 136 5.26 1.04 -4.05
CA HIS A 136 4.89 0.30 -5.26
C HIS A 136 5.54 0.83 -6.54
N ASP A 137 5.80 2.13 -6.57
CA ASP A 137 6.28 2.96 -7.67
C ASP A 137 7.76 3.37 -7.52
N GLU A 138 8.36 3.15 -6.35
CA GLU A 138 9.80 3.25 -6.16
C GLU A 138 10.45 1.93 -6.63
N GLY A 139 10.93 1.96 -7.88
CA GLY A 139 11.60 0.84 -8.55
C GLY A 139 12.61 0.14 -7.64
N ALA A 140 12.66 -1.19 -7.73
CA ALA A 140 13.30 -1.99 -6.72
C ALA A 140 14.50 -2.76 -7.27
N PRO A 141 15.73 -2.38 -6.92
CA PRO A 141 16.91 -2.94 -7.57
C PRO A 141 17.12 -4.44 -7.33
N ASP A 142 16.50 -5.02 -6.29
CA ASP A 142 16.76 -6.41 -5.85
C ASP A 142 15.49 -7.26 -5.61
N ARG A 143 14.29 -6.85 -6.05
CA ARG A 143 13.04 -7.56 -5.70
C ARG A 143 12.84 -8.83 -6.53
N LEU A 144 13.21 -9.98 -5.95
CA LEU A 144 12.71 -11.29 -6.37
C LEU A 144 11.24 -11.41 -5.94
N PHE A 145 10.32 -10.94 -6.78
CA PHE A 145 8.90 -11.26 -6.62
C PHE A 145 8.65 -12.72 -6.99
N PHE A 146 7.89 -13.41 -6.16
CA PHE A 146 7.39 -14.74 -6.45
C PHE A 146 5.90 -14.61 -6.79
N GLU A 147 5.55 -15.09 -7.98
CA GLU A 147 4.16 -15.23 -8.41
C GLU A 147 3.50 -16.36 -7.60
N LEU A 148 2.34 -16.08 -6.99
CA LEU A 148 1.53 -17.12 -6.38
C LEU A 148 0.66 -17.76 -7.48
N VAL A 149 1.17 -18.82 -8.11
CA VAL A 149 0.43 -19.53 -9.17
C VAL A 149 -0.76 -20.28 -8.56
N GLU A 150 -1.94 -20.14 -9.17
CA GLU A 150 -3.13 -20.90 -8.76
C GLU A 150 -2.85 -22.40 -8.78
N LYS A 151 -3.33 -23.10 -7.74
CA LYS A 151 -3.24 -24.56 -7.69
C LYS A 151 -4.07 -25.13 -8.84
N PRO A 152 -3.51 -25.96 -9.75
CA PRO A 152 -4.28 -26.52 -10.84
C PRO A 152 -5.49 -27.26 -10.29
N ALA A 153 -6.66 -27.01 -10.90
CA ALA A 153 -7.90 -27.68 -10.53
C ALA A 153 -7.67 -29.20 -10.57
N GLN A 154 -7.93 -29.87 -9.45
CA GLN A 154 -7.90 -31.33 -9.40
C GLN A 154 -9.12 -31.82 -10.20
N HIS A 155 -8.86 -32.38 -11.38
CA HIS A 155 -9.84 -33.15 -12.15
C HIS A 155 -10.09 -34.52 -11.50
#